data_AF-A0A6B2UMC7-F1
#
_entry.id   AF-A0A6B2UMC7-F1
#
_cell.length_a   1.000
_cell.length_b   1.000
_cell.length_c   1.000
_cell.angle_alpha   90.00
_cell.angle_beta   90.00
_cell.angle_gamma   90.00
#
_symmetry.space_group_name_H-M   'P 1'
#
loop_
_entity.id
_entity.type
_entity.pdbx_description
1 polymer ?
#
loop_
_entity_poly.entity_id
_entity_poly.type
_entity_poly.pdbx_seq_one_letter_code
_entity_poly.pdbx_strand_id
1 'polypeptide(L)'
;MDPKDQPGGAGGPGGEPTGPGGPGATGPDGPGATAPACYRHPGRETGIRCTRCKRPICTDCMISASVGFQCPDCVRQGGGPAPAPAGPPGGASAA
;
A
#
# COMPACT_ATOMS: atom_id res chain seq x y z
N MET A 1 13.09 6.51 -65.08
CA MET A 1 12.67 7.94 -65.01
C MET A 1 11.46 8.00 -64.07
N ASP A 2 11.50 8.59 -62.86
CA ASP A 2 12.42 9.63 -62.36
C ASP A 2 13.46 9.17 -61.31
N PRO A 3 14.72 8.95 -61.76
CA PRO A 3 15.92 8.83 -60.95
C PRO A 3 16.66 10.17 -60.94
N LYS A 4 16.41 11.07 -59.96
CA LYS A 4 17.42 12.10 -59.66
C LYS A 4 17.50 12.76 -58.28
N ASP A 5 16.53 12.71 -57.35
CA ASP A 5 16.70 13.52 -56.13
C ASP A 5 16.59 12.77 -54.79
N GLN A 6 17.33 11.65 -54.71
CA GLN A 6 17.97 11.29 -53.44
C GLN A 6 18.90 12.46 -53.02
N PRO A 7 18.97 12.81 -51.73
CA PRO A 7 20.10 12.32 -50.92
C PRO A 7 19.65 11.91 -49.51
N GLY A 8 20.13 10.83 -48.90
CA GLY A 8 21.51 10.35 -48.86
C GLY A 8 22.13 10.74 -47.53
N GLY A 9 22.45 9.76 -46.68
CA GLY A 9 23.25 9.98 -45.46
C GLY A 9 22.88 9.00 -44.34
N ALA A 10 23.48 7.81 -44.30
CA ALA A 10 24.82 7.51 -43.80
C ALA A 10 24.79 7.10 -42.31
N GLY A 11 25.30 5.90 -42.03
CA GLY A 11 25.84 5.54 -40.72
C GLY A 11 25.09 4.43 -39.98
N GLY A 12 25.45 3.17 -40.27
CA GLY A 12 25.73 2.25 -39.15
C GLY A 12 27.08 2.64 -38.51
N PRO A 13 27.56 1.99 -37.43
CA PRO A 13 27.07 0.73 -36.86
C PRO A 13 26.94 0.70 -35.32
N GLY A 14 26.30 -0.35 -34.81
CA GLY A 14 26.86 -1.12 -33.70
C GLY A 14 26.43 -0.75 -32.29
N GLY A 15 25.97 -1.79 -31.58
CA GLY A 15 26.38 -2.02 -30.21
C GLY A 15 25.46 -1.43 -29.15
N GLU A 16 24.38 -2.14 -28.90
CA GLU A 16 23.83 -2.23 -27.55
C GLU A 16 24.96 -2.66 -26.59
N PRO A 17 25.09 -1.97 -25.45
CA PRO A 17 24.97 -2.74 -24.22
C PRO A 17 23.77 -2.21 -23.43
N THR A 18 22.67 -2.94 -23.50
CA THR A 18 21.77 -3.06 -22.36
C THR A 18 22.64 -3.50 -21.17
N GLY A 19 23.08 -2.55 -20.35
CA GLY A 19 23.72 -2.84 -19.08
C GLY A 19 22.64 -3.28 -18.09
N PRO A 20 22.67 -4.51 -17.58
CA PRO A 20 21.77 -4.88 -16.50
C PRO A 20 22.37 -4.44 -15.17
N GLY A 21 21.54 -3.81 -14.34
CA GLY A 21 21.58 -4.07 -12.90
C GLY A 21 22.33 -3.05 -12.04
N GLY A 22 21.54 -2.25 -11.34
CA GLY A 22 21.88 -1.87 -9.98
C GLY A 22 21.08 -0.69 -9.43
N PRO A 23 19.82 -0.83 -8.97
CA PRO A 23 19.45 -0.11 -7.77
C PRO A 23 20.29 -0.71 -6.63
N GLY A 24 21.23 0.09 -6.13
CA GLY A 24 22.06 -0.26 -4.98
C GLY A 24 21.18 -0.81 -3.87
N ALA A 25 21.49 -2.04 -3.47
CA ALA A 25 21.02 -2.63 -2.24
C ALA A 25 21.47 -1.73 -1.07
N THR A 26 20.52 -1.10 -0.41
CA THR A 26 20.66 -0.54 0.93
C THR A 26 19.26 -0.63 1.56
N GLY A 27 18.94 -1.56 2.46
CA GLY A 27 19.66 -2.70 3.03
C GLY A 27 18.63 -3.73 3.56
N PRO A 28 19.03 -4.80 4.27
CA PRO A 28 18.11 -5.68 4.98
C PRO A 28 17.53 -5.04 6.26
N ASP A 29 17.07 -3.80 6.15
CA ASP A 29 16.23 -3.10 7.11
C ASP A 29 14.85 -2.80 6.48
N GLY A 30 14.34 -3.71 5.67
CA GLY A 30 12.89 -3.89 5.65
C GLY A 30 12.59 -4.63 6.94
N PRO A 31 11.88 -4.06 7.94
CA PRO A 31 11.65 -4.76 9.20
C PRO A 31 11.09 -6.11 8.80
N GLY A 32 11.82 -7.18 9.14
CA GLY A 32 11.36 -8.54 8.95
C GLY A 32 9.92 -8.53 9.38
N ALA A 33 9.01 -8.65 8.41
CA ALA A 33 7.59 -8.53 8.68
C ALA A 33 7.22 -9.83 9.36
N THR A 34 7.63 -9.98 10.63
CA THR A 34 7.11 -10.96 11.57
C THR A 34 5.63 -10.94 11.33
N ALA A 35 5.11 -12.03 10.77
CA ALA A 35 3.72 -12.09 10.37
C ALA A 35 2.91 -11.57 11.56
N PRO A 36 2.08 -10.54 11.35
CA PRO A 36 1.60 -9.77 12.48
C PRO A 36 0.82 -10.71 13.40
N ALA A 37 1.29 -10.89 14.62
CA ALA A 37 0.65 -11.80 15.56
C ALA A 37 -0.60 -11.15 16.15
N CYS A 38 -1.56 -11.97 16.54
CA CYS A 38 -2.73 -11.45 17.22
C CYS A 38 -2.33 -10.71 18.50
N TYR A 39 -2.87 -9.51 18.72
CA TYR A 39 -2.53 -8.74 19.93
C TYR A 39 -2.90 -9.45 21.25
N ARG A 40 -3.82 -10.44 21.21
CA ARG A 40 -4.18 -11.30 22.35
C ARG A 40 -3.40 -12.61 22.37
N HIS A 41 -2.87 -13.03 21.23
CA HIS A 41 -2.17 -14.29 21.06
C HIS A 41 -0.86 -14.04 20.29
N PRO A 42 0.23 -13.71 21.00
CA PRO A 42 1.52 -13.43 20.37
C PRO A 42 2.11 -14.65 19.63
N GLY A 43 1.66 -15.87 19.96
CA GLY A 43 2.02 -17.09 19.24
C GLY A 43 1.09 -17.47 18.08
N ARG A 44 0.06 -16.68 17.76
CA ARG A 44 -0.77 -16.90 16.56
C ARG A 44 -0.48 -15.80 15.54
N GLU A 45 0.24 -16.19 14.50
CA GLU A 45 0.40 -15.39 13.29
C GLU A 45 -0.96 -15.18 12.62
N THR A 46 -1.21 -13.98 12.10
CA THR A 46 -2.48 -13.66 11.44
C THR A 46 -2.30 -12.66 10.31
N GLY A 47 -3.04 -12.85 9.22
CA GLY A 47 -3.18 -11.86 8.15
C GLY A 47 -4.34 -10.88 8.37
N ILE A 48 -5.18 -11.10 9.38
CA ILE A 48 -6.43 -10.37 9.58
C ILE A 48 -6.18 -9.15 10.48
N ARG A 49 -6.73 -8.01 10.08
CA ARG A 49 -6.63 -6.73 10.80
C ARG A 49 -8.00 -6.12 11.01
N CYS A 50 -8.20 -5.51 12.18
CA CYS A 50 -9.42 -4.79 12.48
C CYS A 50 -9.59 -3.60 11.52
N THR A 51 -10.74 -3.47 10.86
CA THR A 51 -10.99 -2.36 9.92
C THR A 51 -11.08 -1.00 10.60
N ARG A 52 -11.39 -0.95 11.91
CA ARG A 52 -11.51 0.29 12.69
C ARG A 52 -10.15 0.79 13.23
N CYS A 53 -9.39 -0.07 13.90
CA CYS A 53 -8.14 0.31 14.57
C CYS A 53 -6.88 -0.26 13.92
N LYS A 54 -7.02 -1.05 12.85
CA LYS A 54 -5.92 -1.68 12.08
C LYS A 54 -5.03 -2.66 12.87
N ARG A 55 -5.43 -3.02 14.10
CA ARG A 55 -4.71 -3.99 14.94
C ARG A 55 -4.85 -5.43 14.40
N PRO A 56 -3.79 -6.25 14.46
CA PRO A 56 -3.85 -7.66 14.04
C PRO A 56 -4.64 -8.53 15.02
N ILE A 57 -5.51 -9.39 14.49
CA ILE A 57 -6.41 -10.28 15.24
C ILE A 57 -6.41 -11.67 14.62
N CYS A 58 -6.40 -12.74 15.41
CA CYS A 58 -6.48 -14.11 14.88
C CYS A 58 -7.91 -14.44 14.43
N THR A 59 -8.07 -15.54 13.69
CA THR A 59 -9.37 -16.10 13.28
C THR A 59 -10.28 -16.49 14.43
N ASP A 60 -9.72 -16.67 15.63
CA ASP A 60 -10.44 -16.98 16.87
C ASP A 60 -11.06 -15.72 17.51
N CYS A 61 -10.32 -14.61 17.46
CA CYS A 61 -10.72 -13.32 18.02
C CYS A 61 -11.40 -12.39 17.02
N MET A 62 -11.38 -12.72 15.72
CA MET A 62 -12.00 -11.88 14.70
C MET A 62 -13.52 -11.92 14.81
N ILE A 63 -14.14 -10.77 14.63
CA ILE A 63 -15.60 -10.63 14.61
C ILE A 63 -15.99 -10.19 13.21
N SER A 64 -16.78 -11.01 12.52
CA SER A 64 -17.35 -10.65 11.24
C SER A 64 -18.31 -9.48 11.41
N ALA A 65 -18.09 -8.40 10.67
CA ALA A 65 -18.95 -7.23 10.64
C ALA A 65 -19.42 -6.96 9.21
N SER A 66 -20.37 -6.04 9.05
CA SER A 66 -20.91 -5.67 7.73
C SER A 66 -19.84 -5.21 6.74
N VAL A 67 -18.71 -4.68 7.24
CA VAL A 67 -17.54 -4.27 6.44
C VAL A 67 -16.26 -4.88 7.03
N GLY A 68 -16.00 -6.14 6.69
CA GLY A 68 -14.78 -6.85 7.04
C GLY A 68 -14.77 -7.38 8.48
N PHE A 69 -13.65 -7.18 9.18
CA PHE A 69 -13.41 -7.77 10.49
C PHE A 69 -13.13 -6.71 11.54
N GLN A 70 -13.72 -6.89 12.72
CA GLN A 70 -13.50 -6.01 13.86
C GLN A 70 -12.91 -6.79 15.05
N CYS A 71 -12.15 -6.11 15.90
CA CYS A 71 -11.63 -6.69 17.13
C CYS A 71 -12.66 -6.56 18.27
N PRO A 72 -12.61 -7.45 19.29
CA PRO A 72 -13.58 -7.45 20.39
C PRO A 72 -13.59 -6.13 21.18
N ASP A 73 -12.47 -5.43 21.24
CA ASP A 73 -12.40 -4.12 21.89
C ASP A 73 -13.22 -3.06 21.12
N CYS A 74 -13.05 -2.99 19.79
CA CYS A 74 -13.80 -2.07 18.94
C CYS A 74 -15.30 -2.39 18.88
N VAL A 75 -15.67 -3.67 18.91
CA VAL A 75 -17.08 -4.10 18.95
C VAL A 75 -17.71 -3.74 20.29
N ARG A 76 -17.03 -3.98 21.42
CA ARG A 76 -17.49 -3.59 22.76
C ARG A 76 -17.60 -2.08 22.93
N GLN A 77 -16.70 -1.32 22.30
CA GLN A 77 -16.70 0.14 22.32
C GLN A 77 -17.65 0.77 21.28
N GLY A 78 -18.07 0.00 20.28
CA GLY A 78 -18.98 0.41 19.20
C GLY A 78 -20.46 0.48 19.59
N GLY A 79 -20.79 0.25 20.86
CA GLY A 79 -22.14 0.48 21.39
C GLY A 79 -22.47 1.95 21.68
N GLY A 80 -21.52 2.87 21.48
CA GLY A 80 -21.73 4.31 21.63
C GLY A 80 -21.83 5.00 20.27
N PRO A 81 -22.78 5.95 20.07
CA PRO A 81 -22.94 6.65 18.80
C PRO A 81 -21.63 7.32 18.39
N ALA A 82 -21.30 7.21 17.10
CA ALA A 82 -20.16 7.91 16.52
C ALA A 82 -20.28 9.43 16.75
N PRO A 83 -19.16 10.15 16.98
CA PRO A 83 -19.19 11.61 17.00
C PRO A 83 -19.71 12.11 15.64
N ALA A 84 -20.69 13.02 15.69
CA ALA A 84 -21.24 13.68 14.51
C ALA A 84 -20.10 14.35 13.71
N PRO A 85 -20.11 14.28 12.37
CA PRO A 85 -19.07 14.92 11.57
C PRO A 85 -19.17 16.44 11.74
N ALA A 86 -18.15 17.04 12.34
CA ALA A 86 -17.91 18.47 12.27
C ALA A 86 -17.68 18.83 10.80
N GLY A 87 -18.58 19.63 10.22
CA GLY A 87 -18.47 20.14 8.86
C GLY A 87 -17.18 20.96 8.66
N PRO A 88 -16.71 21.13 7.41
CA PRO A 88 -15.48 21.84 7.14
C PRO A 88 -15.65 23.35 7.42
N PRO A 89 -14.67 24.03 8.04
CA PRO A 89 -14.58 25.47 7.91
C PRO A 89 -14.20 25.79 6.46
N GLY A 90 -15.12 26.41 5.72
CA GLY A 90 -14.87 26.93 4.38
C GLY A 90 -13.71 27.94 4.41
N GLY A 91 -12.62 27.60 3.73
CA GLY A 91 -11.47 28.48 3.52
C GLY A 91 -11.70 29.41 2.32
N ALA A 92 -11.51 30.71 2.57
CA ALA A 92 -11.69 31.81 1.66
C ALA A 92 -10.74 31.79 0.45
N SER A 93 -11.24 32.17 -0.73
CA SER A 93 -10.42 32.55 -1.89
C SER A 93 -9.84 33.95 -1.69
N ALA A 94 -8.52 34.05 -1.66
CA ALA A 94 -7.78 35.31 -1.75
C ALA A 94 -7.81 35.85 -3.19
N ALA A 95 -8.04 37.16 -3.33
CA ALA A 95 -7.92 37.95 -4.56
C ALA A 95 -6.85 39.03 -4.36
#